data_AF-A0AA41V430-F1
#
_entry.id   AF-A0AA41V430-F1
#
_cell.length_a   1.000
_cell.length_b   1.000
_cell.length_c   1.000
_cell.angle_alpha   90.00
_cell.angle_beta   90.00
_cell.angle_gamma   90.00
#
_symmetry.space_group_name_H-M   'P 1'
#
loop_
_entity.id
_entity.type
_entity.pdbx_description
1 polymer ?
#
loop_
_entity_poly.entity_id
_entity_poly.type
_entity_poly.pdbx_seq_one_letter_code
_entity_poly.pdbx_strand_id
1 'polypeptide(L)'
;MGVLNDFFERLGFKKWVEVGNSGMFRPEMLRPMGLPEDVTCIAWGLSLERPTMILYGIDNIRDLFGHKVDLSLIKRNPICRLGIN
;
A
#
# COMPACT_ATOMS: atom_id res chain seq x y z
N MET A 1 0.41 12.32 -7.20
CA MET A 1 0.41 12.79 -5.80
C MET A 1 -0.93 13.40 -5.35
N GLY A 2 -1.68 14.11 -6.21
CA GLY A 2 -2.96 14.73 -5.82
C GLY A 2 -4.13 13.78 -5.47
N VAL A 3 -4.25 12.63 -6.12
CA VAL A 3 -5.36 11.67 -5.87
C VAL A 3 -5.27 10.99 -4.51
N LEU A 4 -4.05 10.73 -4.03
CA LEU A 4 -3.85 10.10 -2.72
C LEU A 4 -4.07 11.07 -1.56
N ASN A 5 -3.72 12.34 -1.73
CA ASN A 5 -4.02 13.34 -0.70
C ASN A 5 -5.53 13.48 -0.47
N ASP A 6 -6.35 13.51 -1.54
CA ASP A 6 -7.81 13.55 -1.41
C ASP A 6 -8.35 12.33 -0.63
N PHE A 7 -7.79 11.13 -0.85
CA PHE A 7 -8.16 9.93 -0.09
C PHE A 7 -7.88 10.07 1.42
N PHE A 8 -6.66 10.48 1.80
CA PHE A 8 -6.30 10.62 3.21
C PHE A 8 -7.01 11.81 3.89
N GLU A 9 -7.27 12.89 3.16
CA GLU A 9 -8.06 14.02 3.65
C GLU A 9 -9.52 13.60 3.94
N ARG A 10 -10.16 12.83 3.04
CA ARG A 10 -11.50 12.26 3.27
C ARG A 10 -11.56 11.33 4.48
N LEU A 11 -10.44 10.68 4.79
CA LEU A 11 -10.29 9.80 5.96
C LEU A 11 -9.92 10.57 7.25
N GLY A 12 -9.87 11.91 7.21
CA GLY A 12 -9.68 12.76 8.38
C GLY A 12 -8.22 12.99 8.80
N PHE A 13 -7.24 12.53 8.01
CA PHE A 13 -5.83 12.80 8.28
C PHE A 13 -5.48 14.24 7.89
N LYS A 14 -5.38 15.13 8.88
CA LYS A 14 -4.97 16.54 8.70
C LYS A 14 -3.44 16.74 8.62
N LYS A 15 -2.69 15.68 8.33
CA LYS A 15 -1.22 15.68 8.32
C LYS A 15 -0.72 14.89 7.12
N TRP A 16 0.48 15.23 6.65
CA TRP A 16 1.19 14.43 5.66
C TRP A 16 1.46 13.03 6.20
N VAL A 17 0.98 12.02 5.48
CA VAL A 17 1.18 10.61 5.82
C VAL A 17 2.08 9.99 4.76
N GLU A 18 3.08 9.22 5.20
CA GLU A 18 3.92 8.44 4.30
C GLU A 18 3.13 7.25 3.74
N VAL A 19 2.92 7.26 2.41
CA VAL A 19 2.16 6.23 1.71
C VAL A 19 3.06 5.06 1.29
N GLY A 20 4.30 5.35 0.92
CA GLY A 20 5.23 4.35 0.42
C GLY A 20 6.57 4.97 0.06
N ASN A 21 7.51 4.10 -0.28
CA ASN A 21 8.86 4.46 -0.65
C ASN A 21 9.07 4.17 -2.15
N SER A 22 9.99 4.89 -2.77
CA SER A 22 10.42 4.66 -4.15
C SER A 22 11.90 4.94 -4.30
N GLY A 23 12.55 4.27 -5.25
CA GLY A 23 13.96 4.47 -5.53
C GLY A 23 14.38 3.95 -6.88
N MET A 24 15.61 4.32 -7.25
CA MET A 24 16.30 3.82 -8.43
C MET A 24 17.32 2.77 -7.99
N PHE A 25 17.39 1.66 -8.71
CA PHE A 25 18.34 0.60 -8.42
C PHE A 25 19.76 1.04 -8.76
N ARG A 26 20.70 0.77 -7.85
CA ARG A 26 22.10 1.10 -8.05
C ARG A 26 22.71 0.14 -9.09
N PRO A 27 23.62 0.62 -9.98
CA PRO A 27 24.17 -0.22 -11.05
C PRO A 27 24.80 -1.52 -10.57
N GLU A 28 25.51 -1.52 -9.44
CA GLU A 28 26.14 -2.71 -8.87
C GLU A 28 25.15 -3.80 -8.42
N MET A 29 23.88 -3.45 -8.18
CA MET A 29 22.83 -4.43 -7.88
C MET A 29 22.29 -5.06 -9.18
N LEU A 30 22.28 -4.31 -10.28
CA LEU A 30 21.79 -4.77 -11.59
C LEU A 30 22.81 -5.63 -12.34
N ARG A 31 24.11 -5.32 -12.22
CA ARG A 31 25.21 -6.06 -12.87
C ARG A 31 25.16 -7.59 -12.68
N PRO A 32 24.98 -8.14 -11.46
CA PRO A 32 24.92 -9.59 -11.27
C PRO A 32 23.65 -10.23 -11.86
N MET A 33 22.62 -9.46 -12.24
CA MET A 33 21.40 -9.96 -12.87
C MET A 33 21.54 -10.14 -14.39
N GLY A 34 22.68 -9.76 -14.99
CA GLY A 34 22.94 -9.90 -16.43
C GLY A 34 22.23 -8.87 -17.31
N LEU A 35 21.76 -7.76 -16.73
CA LEU A 35 21.15 -6.66 -17.47
C LEU A 35 22.24 -5.83 -18.19
N PRO A 36 21.95 -5.28 -19.39
CA PRO A 36 22.86 -4.35 -20.08
C PRO A 36 23.22 -3.13 -19.23
N GLU A 37 24.45 -2.60 -19.38
CA GLU A 37 24.95 -1.48 -18.54
C GLU A 37 24.19 -0.16 -18.75
N ASP A 38 23.51 -0.01 -19.89
CA ASP A 38 22.67 1.14 -20.24
C ASP A 38 21.24 1.02 -19.71
N VAL A 39 20.88 -0.08 -19.03
CA VAL A 39 19.57 -0.26 -18.42
C VAL A 39 19.54 0.29 -17.00
N THR A 40 18.55 1.13 -16.74
CA THR A 40 18.26 1.67 -15.40
C THR A 40 16.88 1.20 -14.94
N CYS A 41 16.76 0.75 -13.70
CA CYS A 41 15.50 0.30 -13.11
C CYS A 41 15.04 1.24 -12.00
N ILE A 42 13.76 1.61 -12.03
CA ILE A 42 13.08 2.28 -10.92
C ILE A 42 12.10 1.30 -10.29
N ALA A 43 11.94 1.39 -8.98
CA ALA A 43 11.00 0.58 -8.23
C ALA A 43 10.34 1.41 -7.12
N TRP A 44 9.14 1.01 -6.75
CA TRP A 44 8.42 1.58 -5.62
C TRP A 44 7.73 0.46 -4.85
N GLY A 45 7.47 0.73 -3.57
CA GLY A 45 6.82 -0.18 -2.66
C GLY A 45 5.93 0.58 -1.70
N LEU A 46 4.73 0.07 -1.48
CA LEU A 46 3.81 0.53 -0.45
C LEU A 46 3.27 -0.67 0.33
N SER A 47 2.89 -0.41 1.57
CA SER A 47 2.20 -1.39 2.43
C SER A 47 0.75 -1.52 1.98
N LEU A 48 0.24 -2.75 1.90
CA LEU A 48 -1.18 -3.02 1.65
C LEU A 48 -1.99 -2.87 2.94
N GLU A 49 -1.35 -3.14 4.08
CA GLU A 49 -1.96 -3.24 5.39
C GLU A 49 -2.44 -1.88 5.89
N ARG A 50 -1.61 -0.82 5.80
CA ARG A 50 -2.01 0.51 6.30
C ARG A 50 -3.22 1.10 5.56
N PRO A 51 -3.28 1.13 4.21
CA PRO A 51 -4.46 1.62 3.51
C PRO A 51 -5.70 0.79 3.82
N THR A 52 -5.56 -0.53 3.99
CA THR A 52 -6.68 -1.43 4.29
C THR A 52 -7.20 -1.19 5.71
N MET A 53 -6.32 -1.09 6.70
CA MET A 53 -6.69 -0.77 8.09
C MET A 53 -7.42 0.55 8.18
N ILE A 54 -6.95 1.58 7.47
CA ILE A 54 -7.59 2.89 7.43
C ILE A 54 -8.96 2.83 6.74
N LEU A 55 -9.07 2.12 5.61
CA LEU A 55 -10.33 1.98 4.87
C LEU A 55 -11.43 1.29 5.69
N TYR A 56 -11.06 0.26 6.46
CA TYR A 56 -12.00 -0.51 7.27
C TYR A 56 -12.09 -0.05 8.73
N GLY A 57 -11.36 0.99 9.13
CA GLY A 57 -11.36 1.52 10.50
C GLY A 57 -10.83 0.51 11.54
N ILE A 58 -9.82 -0.27 11.18
CA ILE A 58 -9.22 -1.31 12.02
C ILE A 58 -7.95 -0.75 12.69
N ASP A 59 -7.91 -0.74 14.02
CA ASP A 59 -6.77 -0.21 14.78
C ASP A 59 -5.63 -1.22 14.97
N ASN A 60 -5.92 -2.53 14.90
CA ASN A 60 -4.96 -3.60 15.15
C ASN A 60 -4.83 -4.53 13.95
N ILE A 61 -3.61 -4.68 13.44
CA ILE A 61 -3.28 -5.51 12.27
C ILE A 61 -3.70 -6.99 12.42
N ARG A 62 -3.80 -7.50 13.65
CA ARG A 62 -4.22 -8.89 13.93
C ARG A 62 -5.70 -9.12 13.64
N ASP A 63 -6.49 -8.06 13.64
CA ASP A 63 -7.91 -8.10 13.29
C ASP A 63 -8.11 -7.98 11.78
N LEU A 64 -7.02 -7.70 11.04
CA LEU A 64 -7.00 -7.70 9.58
C LEU A 64 -6.51 -9.05 9.01
N PHE A 65 -5.48 -9.66 9.61
CA PHE A 65 -4.95 -10.96 9.16
C PHE A 65 -4.65 -11.90 10.33
N GLY A 66 -4.94 -13.19 10.13
CA GLY A 66 -4.55 -14.28 11.02
C GLY A 66 -5.73 -15.05 11.61
N HIS A 67 -5.42 -15.97 12.52
CA HIS A 67 -6.40 -16.89 13.12
C HIS A 67 -7.40 -16.20 14.07
N LYS A 68 -7.17 -14.93 14.41
CA LYS A 68 -8.05 -14.13 15.29
C LYS A 68 -8.99 -13.21 14.52
N VAL A 69 -8.96 -13.26 13.19
CA VAL A 69 -9.81 -12.41 12.33
C VAL A 69 -11.28 -12.75 12.56
N ASP A 70 -12.12 -11.73 12.66
CA ASP A 70 -13.57 -11.93 12.74
C ASP A 70 -14.13 -12.31 11.36
N LEU A 71 -14.62 -13.54 11.23
CA LEU A 71 -15.24 -14.02 10.00
C LEU A 71 -16.52 -13.25 9.63
N SER A 72 -17.19 -12.63 10.61
CA SER A 72 -18.35 -11.78 10.37
C SER A 72 -17.97 -10.53 9.57
N LEU A 73 -16.81 -9.95 9.85
CA LEU A 73 -16.25 -8.81 9.13
C LEU A 73 -16.00 -9.14 7.67
N ILE A 74 -15.38 -10.30 7.39
CA ILE A 74 -15.08 -10.77 6.03
C ILE A 74 -16.35 -10.99 5.23
N LYS A 75 -17.38 -11.58 5.83
CA LYS A 75 -18.66 -11.87 5.15
C LYS A 75 -19.50 -10.62 4.86
N ARG A 76 -19.41 -9.62 5.73
CA ARG A 76 -20.19 -8.37 5.62
C ARG A 76 -19.56 -7.39 4.65
N ASN A 77 -18.22 -7.35 4.59
CA ASN A 77 -17.54 -6.38 3.75
C ASN A 77 -17.70 -6.72 2.27
N PRO A 78 -18.03 -5.72 1.42
CA PRO A 78 -18.11 -5.93 -0.02
C PRO A 78 -16.73 -6.24 -0.61
N ILE A 79 -16.72 -6.72 -1.86
CA ILE A 79 -15.47 -6.91 -2.59
C ILE A 79 -14.71 -5.59 -2.62
N CYS A 80 -13.48 -5.59 -2.11
CA CYS A 80 -12.61 -4.42 -2.09
C CYS A 80 -12.24 -4.03 -3.54
N ARG A 81 -12.98 -3.08 -4.11
CA ARG A 81 -12.70 -2.47 -5.42
C ARG A 81 -12.56 -0.97 -5.24
N LEU A 82 -11.36 -0.46 -5.46
CA LEU A 82 -11.11 0.98 -5.53
C LEU A 82 -11.49 1.48 -6.93
N GLY A 83 -12.49 2.38 -7.03
CA GLY A 83 -12.70 3.20 -8.23
C GLY A 83 -13.69 2.68 -9.30
N ILE A 84 -14.55 1.71 -9.00
CA ILE A 84 -15.68 1.37 -9.89
C ILE A 84 -16.96 1.46 -9.04
N ASN A 85 -17.72 2.55 -9.26
CA ASN A 85 -19.09 2.70 -8.77
C ASN A 85 -20.01 1.70 -9.48
#